data_AF-A0A3E0NIF1-F1
#
_entry.id   AF-A0A3E0NIF1-F1
#
_cell.length_a   1.000
_cell.length_b   1.000
_cell.length_c   1.000
_cell.angle_alpha   90.00
_cell.angle_beta   90.00
_cell.angle_gamma   90.00
#
_symmetry.space_group_name_H-M   'P 1'
#
loop_
_entity.id
_entity.type
_entity.pdbx_description
1 polymer ?
#
loop_
_entity_poly.entity_id
_entity_poly.type
_entity_poly.pdbx_seq_one_letter_code
_entity_poly.pdbx_strand_id
1 'polypeptide(L)'
;MNKTLERIAFTSVLTLGMLGSLSAQANEAPCAVSSDTKLPFFGDLHIHTRYSFDSFLSNQKNDPDGAYEYAKGQVITLPDAYGEQTISAQIDRPIDFAAVTDHGQFLGEVALCDSDWTQAAWWTPVCLMSRAQNLWIQLYAASLWTVSGGMEGEAPERGIVCSLGDCEENALNVWDDIQQAAERHYDRSDDCSFTTFVGYEYTQGQEMANLHRNVIFKGEDVTRLPISVFDTDSSV
;
A
#
# COMPACT_ATOMS: atom_id res chain seq x y z
N MET A 1 30.61 -14.25 -76.06
CA MET A 1 29.50 -13.99 -75.12
C MET A 1 29.17 -15.26 -74.36
N ASN A 2 29.76 -15.47 -73.18
CA ASN A 2 29.07 -15.97 -71.98
C ASN A 2 30.06 -16.14 -70.83
N LYS A 3 29.53 -15.85 -69.64
CA LYS A 3 30.22 -15.52 -68.40
C LYS A 3 30.69 -16.74 -67.61
N THR A 4 31.83 -16.53 -66.94
CA THR A 4 32.27 -16.97 -65.60
C THR A 4 31.27 -17.71 -64.70
N LEU A 5 31.77 -18.74 -64.01
CA LEU A 5 31.25 -19.26 -62.74
C LEU A 5 32.44 -19.74 -61.88
N GLU A 6 33.02 -18.84 -61.10
CA GLU A 6 33.86 -19.21 -59.95
C GLU A 6 33.05 -19.05 -58.66
N ARG A 7 33.11 -20.09 -57.82
CA ARG A 7 32.42 -20.18 -56.54
C ARG A 7 33.18 -19.36 -55.50
N ILE A 8 32.54 -18.34 -54.93
CA ILE A 8 33.02 -17.63 -53.74
C ILE A 8 32.20 -18.13 -52.55
N ALA A 9 32.88 -18.75 -51.59
CA ALA A 9 32.31 -19.14 -50.30
C ALA A 9 32.14 -17.88 -49.44
N PHE A 10 30.90 -17.61 -49.01
CA PHE A 10 30.59 -16.59 -48.01
C PHE A 10 30.69 -17.21 -46.62
N THR A 11 31.75 -16.87 -45.88
CA THR A 11 31.86 -17.12 -44.44
C THR A 11 31.08 -16.02 -43.73
N SER A 12 29.89 -16.34 -43.21
CA SER A 12 29.08 -15.41 -42.44
C SER A 12 29.60 -15.38 -40.99
N VAL A 13 30.21 -14.27 -40.59
CA VAL A 13 30.56 -14.01 -39.17
C VAL A 13 29.32 -13.40 -38.53
N LEU A 14 28.58 -14.21 -37.77
CA LEU A 14 27.55 -13.71 -36.86
C LEU A 14 28.25 -13.14 -35.61
N THR A 15 28.48 -11.83 -35.58
CA THR A 15 28.75 -11.12 -34.33
C THR A 15 27.43 -11.01 -33.56
N LEU A 16 27.25 -11.89 -32.58
CA LEU A 16 26.17 -11.84 -31.62
C LEU A 16 26.46 -10.66 -30.67
N GLY A 17 25.86 -9.51 -30.94
CA GLY A 17 25.89 -8.36 -30.04
C GLY A 17 25.13 -8.72 -28.76
N MET A 18 25.84 -8.86 -27.64
CA MET A 18 25.22 -8.82 -26.32
C MET A 18 24.59 -7.43 -26.14
N LEU A 19 23.28 -7.35 -26.32
CA LEU A 19 22.47 -6.29 -25.74
C LEU A 19 22.48 -6.54 -24.23
N GLY A 20 23.49 -5.97 -23.55
CA GLY A 20 23.45 -5.83 -22.11
C GLY A 20 22.25 -4.97 -21.76
N SER A 21 21.31 -5.52 -20.99
CA SER A 21 20.26 -4.76 -20.33
C SER A 21 20.94 -3.75 -19.40
N LEU A 22 21.09 -2.51 -19.87
CA LEU A 22 21.35 -1.39 -19.00
C LEU A 22 20.08 -1.20 -18.17
N SER A 23 20.07 -1.74 -16.96
CA SER A 23 19.16 -1.28 -15.92
C SER A 23 19.38 0.22 -15.81
N ALA A 24 18.43 1.00 -16.29
CA ALA A 24 18.43 2.44 -16.08
C ALA A 24 18.19 2.67 -14.59
N GLN A 25 19.25 2.65 -13.79
CA GLN A 25 19.25 3.47 -12.58
C GLN A 25 19.10 4.89 -13.11
N ALA A 26 17.90 5.44 -12.96
CA ALA A 26 17.65 6.84 -13.20
C ALA A 26 18.76 7.60 -12.46
N ASN A 27 19.52 8.39 -13.21
CA ASN A 27 20.63 9.17 -12.69
C ASN A 27 20.00 10.33 -11.92
N GLU A 28 19.52 10.07 -10.70
CA GLU A 28 18.89 11.07 -9.85
C GLU A 28 19.89 12.20 -9.61
N ALA A 29 19.49 13.42 -9.94
CA ALA A 29 20.32 14.59 -9.67
C ALA A 29 20.51 14.70 -8.15
N PRO A 30 21.70 15.06 -7.67
CA PRO A 30 21.91 15.24 -6.24
C PRO A 30 21.01 16.37 -5.73
N CYS A 31 20.40 16.15 -4.57
CA CYS A 31 19.56 17.15 -3.91
C CYS A 31 20.34 18.46 -3.69
N ALA A 32 19.68 19.59 -3.92
CA ALA A 32 20.21 20.94 -3.79
C ALA A 32 20.68 21.22 -2.37
N VAL A 33 20.00 20.65 -1.37
CA VAL A 33 20.39 20.70 0.03
C VAL A 33 21.05 19.37 0.41
N SER A 34 22.33 19.42 0.78
CA SER A 34 23.08 18.27 1.28
C SER A 34 24.01 18.68 2.41
N SER A 35 24.44 17.71 3.23
CA SER A 35 25.33 17.93 4.37
C SER A 35 26.31 16.77 4.51
N ASP A 36 27.60 17.09 4.68
CA ASP A 36 28.66 16.11 4.93
C ASP A 36 28.51 15.39 6.28
N THR A 37 27.69 15.94 7.19
CA THR A 37 27.53 15.43 8.57
C THR A 37 26.13 14.90 8.88
N LYS A 38 25.21 14.90 7.90
CA LYS A 38 23.75 14.58 7.94
C LYS A 38 22.85 15.81 8.10
N LEU A 39 21.61 15.65 7.64
CA LEU A 39 20.49 16.57 7.84
C LEU A 39 19.45 15.92 8.78
N PRO A 40 18.80 16.68 9.67
CA PRO A 40 17.66 16.18 10.42
C PRO A 40 16.41 16.16 9.52
N PHE A 41 15.72 15.03 9.49
CA PHE A 41 14.43 14.88 8.79
C PHE A 41 13.37 14.38 9.77
N PHE A 42 12.14 14.84 9.57
CA PHE A 42 10.95 14.52 10.35
C PHE A 42 9.91 13.92 9.42
N GLY A 43 9.36 12.78 9.79
CA GLY A 43 8.39 12.09 8.97
C GLY A 43 7.53 11.15 9.77
N ASP A 44 6.56 10.56 9.10
CA ASP A 44 5.60 9.62 9.67
C ASP A 44 5.59 8.33 8.87
N LEU A 45 5.83 7.21 9.56
CA LEU A 45 5.92 5.89 8.97
C LEU A 45 4.79 4.97 9.44
N HIS A 46 3.74 5.53 10.06
CA HIS A 46 2.59 4.79 10.58
C HIS A 46 1.30 5.50 10.18
N ILE A 47 0.94 5.39 8.91
CA ILE A 47 -0.22 6.08 8.34
C ILE A 47 -1.20 5.07 7.76
N HIS A 48 -2.46 5.15 8.20
CA HIS A 48 -3.55 4.33 7.69
C HIS A 48 -4.50 5.19 6.84
N THR A 49 -4.97 4.61 5.76
CA THR A 49 -5.87 5.20 4.76
C THR A 49 -7.17 4.42 4.73
N ARG A 50 -8.09 4.76 3.83
CA ARG A 50 -9.34 4.02 3.63
C ARG A 50 -9.14 2.53 3.26
N TYR A 51 -7.93 2.11 2.91
CA TYR A 51 -7.59 0.73 2.57
C TYR A 51 -7.39 -0.17 3.79
N SER A 52 -7.06 0.41 4.94
CA SER A 52 -6.93 -0.33 6.19
C SER A 52 -8.29 -0.49 6.90
N PHE A 53 -8.52 -1.65 7.50
CA PHE A 53 -9.81 -1.99 8.11
C PHE A 53 -10.19 -1.04 9.27
N ASP A 54 -9.22 -0.63 10.09
CA ASP A 54 -9.43 0.21 11.27
C ASP A 54 -9.84 1.65 10.91
N SER A 55 -9.22 2.19 9.87
CA SER A 55 -9.50 3.48 9.28
C SER A 55 -10.83 3.45 8.50
N PHE A 56 -11.06 2.41 7.70
CA PHE A 56 -12.32 2.17 7.00
C PHE A 56 -13.52 2.13 7.96
N LEU A 57 -13.40 1.36 9.05
CA LEU A 57 -14.42 1.28 10.09
C LEU A 57 -14.66 2.60 10.81
N SER A 58 -13.64 3.45 10.89
CA SER A 58 -13.75 4.78 11.49
C SER A 58 -14.41 5.80 10.56
N ASN A 59 -14.98 5.35 9.43
CA ASN A 59 -15.49 6.18 8.34
C ASN A 59 -14.45 7.11 7.72
N GLN A 60 -13.15 6.84 7.86
CA GLN A 60 -12.14 7.61 7.15
C GLN A 60 -12.19 7.28 5.66
N LYS A 61 -12.11 8.30 4.79
CA LYS A 61 -12.25 8.16 3.34
C LYS A 61 -11.04 8.63 2.53
N ASN A 62 -10.02 9.20 3.18
CA ASN A 62 -8.78 9.56 2.50
C ASN A 62 -8.03 8.31 2.00
N ASP A 63 -7.61 8.34 0.74
CA ASP A 63 -6.76 7.35 0.10
C ASP A 63 -5.26 7.66 0.32
N PRO A 64 -4.32 6.84 -0.20
CA PRO A 64 -2.90 7.13 -0.10
C PRO A 64 -2.47 8.49 -0.65
N ASP A 65 -3.04 8.95 -1.78
CA ASP A 65 -2.73 10.28 -2.32
C ASP A 65 -3.14 11.38 -1.33
N GLY A 66 -4.35 11.28 -0.75
CA GLY A 66 -4.81 12.21 0.28
C GLY A 66 -3.92 12.23 1.53
N ALA A 67 -3.40 11.07 1.95
CA ALA A 67 -2.46 10.98 3.06
C ALA A 67 -1.13 11.69 2.76
N TYR A 68 -0.58 11.51 1.56
CA TYR A 68 0.64 12.21 1.14
C TYR A 68 0.40 13.71 0.87
N GLU A 69 -0.77 14.11 0.39
CA GLU A 69 -1.12 15.53 0.28
C GLU A 69 -1.21 16.19 1.65
N TYR A 70 -1.79 15.52 2.66
CA TYR A 70 -1.76 16.00 4.04
C TYR A 70 -0.33 16.16 4.56
N ALA A 71 0.54 15.16 4.32
CA ALA A 71 1.95 15.22 4.69
C ALA A 71 2.69 16.41 4.05
N LYS A 72 2.30 16.79 2.83
CA LYS A 72 2.81 17.98 2.12
C LYS A 72 2.12 19.30 2.54
N GLY A 73 1.24 19.27 3.53
CA GLY A 73 0.57 20.46 4.08
C GLY A 73 -0.76 20.80 3.44
N GLN A 74 -1.34 19.95 2.58
CA GLN A 74 -2.69 20.18 2.07
C GLN A 74 -3.76 19.87 3.12
N VAL A 75 -4.97 20.40 2.88
CA VAL A 75 -6.14 20.14 3.72
C VAL A 75 -6.77 18.82 3.30
N ILE A 76 -7.10 17.98 4.28
CA ILE A 76 -7.94 16.79 4.10
C ILE A 76 -9.25 16.93 4.88
N THR A 77 -10.19 16.05 4.58
CA THR A 77 -11.45 15.95 5.32
C THR A 77 -11.43 14.71 6.22
N LEU A 78 -12.00 14.81 7.41
CA LEU A 78 -12.13 13.75 8.39
C LEU A 78 -13.61 13.54 8.73
N PRO A 79 -14.00 12.32 9.16
CA PRO A 79 -15.32 12.06 9.69
C PRO A 79 -15.57 12.84 10.99
N ASP A 80 -16.78 13.36 11.17
CA ASP A 80 -17.27 13.83 12.46
C ASP A 80 -17.76 12.67 13.35
N ALA A 81 -18.33 13.01 14.51
CA ALA A 81 -18.87 12.02 15.46
C ALA A 81 -20.03 11.18 14.90
N TYR A 82 -20.62 11.57 13.77
CA TYR A 82 -21.66 10.85 13.04
C TYR A 82 -21.14 10.20 11.76
N GLY A 83 -19.83 10.22 11.51
CA GLY A 83 -19.20 9.61 10.34
C GLY A 83 -19.35 10.40 9.04
N GLU A 84 -19.87 11.63 9.10
CA GLU A 84 -19.97 12.52 7.94
C GLU A 84 -18.63 13.24 7.71
N GLN A 85 -18.19 13.35 6.46
CA GLN A 85 -16.91 13.98 6.10
C GLN A 85 -17.01 15.52 6.17
N THR A 86 -17.07 16.07 7.39
CA THR A 86 -17.32 17.52 7.61
C THR A 86 -16.18 18.24 8.32
N ILE A 87 -15.24 17.52 8.94
CA ILE A 87 -14.12 18.13 9.66
C ILE A 87 -12.97 18.36 8.69
N SER A 88 -12.48 19.59 8.57
CA SER A 88 -11.24 19.87 7.83
C SER A 88 -10.03 19.78 8.76
N ALA A 89 -8.98 19.12 8.30
CA ALA A 89 -7.70 19.02 9.00
C ALA A 89 -6.55 19.42 8.08
N GLN A 90 -5.56 20.12 8.65
CA GLN A 90 -4.30 20.48 8.00
C GLN A 90 -3.18 20.31 9.03
N ILE A 91 -2.02 19.80 8.60
CA ILE A 91 -0.84 19.73 9.47
C ILE A 91 -0.20 21.12 9.60
N ASP A 92 0.31 21.46 10.79
CA ASP A 92 0.90 22.78 11.06
C ASP A 92 2.11 23.10 10.16
N ARG A 93 2.84 22.06 9.74
CA ARG A 93 3.97 22.15 8.79
C ARG A 93 4.06 20.87 7.97
N PRO A 94 4.44 20.95 6.68
CA PRO A 94 4.80 19.77 5.90
C PRO A 94 5.90 18.95 6.59
N ILE A 95 5.88 17.63 6.41
CA ILE A 95 6.91 16.70 6.87
C ILE A 95 7.81 16.29 5.71
N ASP A 96 9.03 15.84 6.03
CA ASP A 96 10.07 15.56 5.05
C ASP A 96 9.90 14.19 4.37
N PHE A 97 9.29 13.24 5.08
CA PHE A 97 9.01 11.93 4.52
C PHE A 97 7.75 11.26 5.10
N ALA A 98 7.14 10.37 4.34
CA ALA A 98 6.01 9.57 4.80
C ALA A 98 5.98 8.16 4.21
N ALA A 99 5.33 7.24 4.91
CA ALA A 99 4.96 5.93 4.38
C ALA A 99 3.51 5.62 4.76
N VAL A 100 2.69 5.34 3.75
CA VAL A 100 1.41 4.67 3.99
C VAL A 100 1.72 3.24 4.42
N THR A 101 1.18 2.85 5.57
CA THR A 101 1.38 1.53 6.19
C THR A 101 0.04 0.97 6.60
N ASP A 102 -0.90 0.92 5.66
CA ASP A 102 -2.14 0.19 5.85
C ASP A 102 -1.86 -1.26 6.29
N HIS A 103 -2.79 -1.82 7.06
CA HIS A 103 -2.71 -3.22 7.47
C HIS A 103 -2.54 -4.13 6.26
N GLY A 104 -1.45 -4.92 6.23
CA GLY A 104 -1.21 -5.89 5.16
C GLY A 104 -2.25 -7.00 5.14
N GLN A 105 -2.81 -7.32 6.31
CA GLN A 105 -4.01 -8.14 6.42
C GLN A 105 -5.26 -7.35 5.98
N PHE A 106 -6.20 -8.05 5.36
CA PHE A 106 -7.52 -7.53 4.98
C PHE A 106 -7.58 -6.51 3.84
N LEU A 107 -6.49 -6.15 3.16
CA LEU A 107 -6.55 -5.21 2.01
C LEU A 107 -7.61 -5.62 0.97
N GLY A 108 -7.66 -6.91 0.62
CA GLY A 108 -8.62 -7.44 -0.34
C GLY A 108 -10.05 -7.44 0.18
N GLU A 109 -10.25 -7.85 1.43
CA GLU A 109 -11.55 -7.86 2.09
C GLU A 109 -12.12 -6.45 2.24
N VAL A 110 -11.31 -5.46 2.63
CA VAL A 110 -11.71 -4.06 2.76
C VAL A 110 -12.08 -3.49 1.39
N ALA A 111 -11.29 -3.75 0.35
CA ALA A 111 -11.63 -3.34 -1.01
C ALA A 111 -12.96 -3.93 -1.50
N LEU A 112 -13.24 -5.21 -1.20
CA LEU A 112 -14.54 -5.83 -1.49
C LEU A 112 -15.68 -5.24 -0.64
N CYS A 113 -15.40 -4.81 0.59
CA CYS A 113 -16.39 -4.12 1.43
C CYS A 113 -16.64 -2.68 0.99
N ASP A 114 -15.66 -2.02 0.37
CA ASP A 114 -15.76 -0.65 -0.15
C ASP A 114 -16.14 -0.60 -1.64
N SER A 115 -16.37 -1.76 -2.26
CA SER A 115 -16.79 -1.89 -3.65
C SER A 115 -18.21 -1.35 -3.88
N ASP A 116 -18.78 -1.68 -5.05
CA ASP A 116 -20.16 -1.37 -5.36
C ASP A 116 -21.13 -2.52 -5.00
N TRP A 117 -22.42 -2.18 -4.94
CA TRP A 117 -23.52 -3.06 -4.56
C TRP A 117 -23.77 -4.25 -5.51
N THR A 118 -23.16 -4.27 -6.70
CA THR A 118 -23.27 -5.41 -7.62
C THR A 118 -22.38 -6.59 -7.18
N GLN A 119 -21.39 -6.34 -6.33
CA GLN A 119 -20.54 -7.39 -5.76
C GLN A 119 -21.27 -8.13 -4.62
N ALA A 120 -21.23 -9.46 -4.63
CA ALA A 120 -21.87 -10.25 -3.58
C ALA A 120 -21.25 -10.02 -2.20
N ALA A 121 -19.93 -9.90 -2.13
CA ALA A 121 -19.18 -9.60 -0.92
C ALA A 121 -19.63 -8.29 -0.23
N TRP A 122 -20.05 -7.29 -1.00
CA TRP A 122 -20.52 -5.99 -0.51
C TRP A 122 -21.68 -6.11 0.48
N TRP A 123 -22.54 -7.13 0.30
CA TRP A 123 -23.72 -7.40 1.12
C TRP A 123 -23.46 -8.27 2.34
N THR A 124 -22.22 -8.72 2.56
CA THR A 124 -21.90 -9.52 3.74
C THR A 124 -22.15 -8.71 5.02
N PRO A 125 -22.55 -9.36 6.13
CA PRO A 125 -22.82 -8.65 7.38
C PRO A 125 -21.65 -7.78 7.84
N VAL A 126 -20.41 -8.30 7.76
CA VAL A 126 -19.22 -7.55 8.17
C VAL A 126 -19.01 -6.28 7.32
N CYS A 127 -19.22 -6.34 6.01
CA CYS A 127 -19.11 -5.16 5.15
C CYS A 127 -20.22 -4.14 5.43
N LEU A 128 -21.47 -4.58 5.61
CA LEU A 128 -22.59 -3.70 5.97
C LEU A 128 -22.34 -2.98 7.31
N MET A 129 -21.83 -3.69 8.31
CA MET A 129 -21.51 -3.13 9.62
C MET A 129 -20.29 -2.21 9.58
N SER A 130 -19.29 -2.53 8.77
CA SER A 130 -18.08 -1.70 8.62
C SER A 130 -18.36 -0.35 7.93
N ARG A 131 -19.42 -0.28 7.10
CA ARG A 131 -19.90 0.97 6.49
C ARG A 131 -20.93 1.71 7.35
N ALA A 132 -21.28 1.19 8.52
CA ALA A 132 -22.29 1.82 9.37
C ALA A 132 -21.72 3.06 10.08
N GLN A 133 -22.50 4.13 10.13
CA GLN A 133 -22.18 5.35 10.88
C GLN A 133 -22.70 5.28 12.32
N ASN A 134 -22.39 4.18 13.01
CA ASN A 134 -22.80 3.97 14.40
C ASN A 134 -21.67 3.28 15.18
N LEU A 135 -21.19 3.95 16.22
CA LEU A 135 -20.06 3.49 17.03
C LEU A 135 -20.23 2.06 17.55
N TRP A 136 -21.42 1.67 18.00
CA TRP A 136 -21.64 0.33 18.56
C TRP A 136 -21.60 -0.76 17.48
N ILE A 137 -22.14 -0.47 16.30
CA ILE A 137 -22.08 -1.38 15.15
C ILE A 137 -20.65 -1.51 14.66
N GLN A 138 -19.90 -0.40 14.62
CA GLN A 138 -18.49 -0.37 14.25
C GLN A 138 -17.64 -1.17 15.25
N LEU A 139 -17.82 -1.01 16.56
CA LEU A 139 -17.10 -1.80 17.55
C LEU A 139 -17.36 -3.30 17.41
N TYR A 140 -18.58 -3.68 17.04
CA TYR A 140 -18.90 -5.07 16.74
C TYR A 140 -18.21 -5.56 15.46
N ALA A 141 -18.20 -4.77 14.39
CA ALA A 141 -17.45 -5.09 13.18
C ALA A 141 -15.93 -5.18 13.46
N ALA A 142 -15.36 -4.26 14.25
CA ALA A 142 -13.96 -4.30 14.66
C ALA A 142 -13.64 -5.62 15.37
N SER A 143 -14.51 -6.07 16.28
CA SER A 143 -14.38 -7.38 16.93
C SER A 143 -14.36 -8.54 15.93
N LEU A 144 -15.15 -8.49 14.86
CA LEU A 144 -15.15 -9.54 13.85
C LEU A 144 -13.84 -9.57 13.05
N TRP A 145 -13.31 -8.40 12.67
CA TRP A 145 -12.02 -8.29 11.97
C TRP A 145 -10.84 -8.76 12.83
N THR A 146 -10.83 -8.40 14.11
CA THR A 146 -9.72 -8.80 14.98
C THR A 146 -9.78 -10.28 15.35
N VAL A 147 -10.97 -10.84 15.57
CA VAL A 147 -11.16 -12.29 15.79
C VAL A 147 -10.72 -13.09 14.55
N SER A 148 -11.11 -12.68 13.34
CA SER A 148 -10.64 -13.35 12.12
C SER A 148 -9.13 -13.23 11.91
N GLY A 149 -8.52 -12.17 12.43
CA GLY A 149 -7.07 -11.99 12.50
C GLY A 149 -6.36 -12.78 13.60
N GLY A 150 -7.06 -13.66 14.33
CA GLY A 150 -6.50 -14.54 15.36
C GLY A 150 -6.35 -13.90 16.74
N MET A 151 -7.07 -12.81 17.04
CA MET A 151 -6.93 -12.09 18.33
C MET A 151 -7.22 -12.98 19.56
N GLU A 152 -8.11 -13.95 19.44
CA GLU A 152 -8.48 -14.87 20.53
C GLU A 152 -7.49 -16.02 20.76
N GLY A 153 -6.39 -16.06 20.00
CA GLY A 153 -5.37 -17.12 20.09
C GLY A 153 -5.64 -18.32 19.17
N GLU A 154 -6.76 -18.30 18.43
CA GLU A 154 -7.02 -19.24 17.34
C GLU A 154 -6.26 -18.84 16.07
N ALA A 155 -6.05 -19.81 15.17
CA ALA A 155 -5.41 -19.55 13.89
C ALA A 155 -6.22 -18.52 13.07
N PRO A 156 -5.58 -17.52 12.43
CA PRO A 156 -6.27 -16.57 11.59
C PRO A 156 -7.01 -17.26 10.44
N GLU A 157 -8.29 -16.92 10.25
CA GLU A 157 -9.12 -17.46 9.17
C GLU A 157 -9.77 -16.32 8.37
N ARG A 158 -9.68 -16.38 7.05
CA ARG A 158 -10.35 -15.41 6.18
C ARG A 158 -11.87 -15.62 6.24
N GLY A 159 -12.60 -14.52 6.41
CA GLY A 159 -14.06 -14.54 6.55
C GLY A 159 -14.81 -14.80 5.23
N ILE A 160 -16.14 -14.81 5.32
CA ILE A 160 -17.07 -15.05 4.20
C ILE A 160 -16.89 -14.07 3.02
N VAL A 161 -16.29 -12.90 3.26
CA VAL A 161 -16.00 -11.89 2.23
C VAL A 161 -15.23 -12.51 1.06
N CYS A 162 -14.18 -13.29 1.35
CA CYS A 162 -13.36 -13.95 0.33
C CYS A 162 -14.01 -15.18 -0.30
N SER A 163 -15.11 -15.67 0.26
CA SER A 163 -15.91 -16.72 -0.40
C SER A 163 -16.87 -16.15 -1.44
N LEU A 164 -17.11 -14.84 -1.42
CA LEU A 164 -18.07 -14.13 -2.26
C LEU A 164 -17.42 -13.08 -3.17
N GLY A 165 -16.09 -13.05 -3.22
CA GLY A 165 -15.30 -12.16 -4.07
C GLY A 165 -13.82 -12.59 -4.07
N ASP A 166 -13.05 -12.10 -5.05
CA ASP A 166 -11.63 -12.41 -5.17
C ASP A 166 -10.79 -11.49 -4.27
N CYS A 167 -10.54 -11.91 -3.03
CA CYS A 167 -9.71 -11.14 -2.10
C CYS A 167 -8.26 -11.00 -2.57
N GLU A 168 -7.71 -11.99 -3.29
CA GLU A 168 -6.32 -11.94 -3.71
C GLU A 168 -6.12 -10.90 -4.81
N GLU A 169 -6.99 -10.89 -5.82
CA GLU A 169 -7.00 -9.88 -6.88
C GLU A 169 -7.20 -8.47 -6.31
N ASN A 170 -8.15 -8.30 -5.38
CA ASN A 170 -8.40 -7.00 -4.76
C ASN A 170 -7.22 -6.53 -3.88
N ALA A 171 -6.58 -7.44 -3.14
CA ALA A 171 -5.40 -7.11 -2.36
C ALA A 171 -4.21 -6.70 -3.25
N LEU A 172 -4.04 -7.35 -4.42
CA LEU A 172 -3.01 -6.95 -5.39
C LEU A 172 -3.26 -5.54 -5.92
N ASN A 173 -4.49 -5.23 -6.30
CA ASN A 173 -4.85 -3.92 -6.83
C ASN A 173 -4.64 -2.81 -5.80
N VAL A 174 -5.03 -3.05 -4.54
CA VAL A 174 -4.80 -2.10 -3.44
C VAL A 174 -3.30 -1.93 -3.17
N TRP A 175 -2.55 -3.04 -3.13
CA TRP A 175 -1.12 -2.99 -2.88
C TRP A 175 -0.35 -2.28 -3.99
N ASP A 176 -0.76 -2.49 -5.24
CA ASP A 176 -0.24 -1.78 -6.40
C ASP A 176 -0.56 -0.28 -6.33
N ASP A 177 -1.78 0.12 -5.94
CA ASP A 177 -2.10 1.53 -5.78
C ASP A 177 -1.31 2.22 -4.65
N ILE A 178 -1.06 1.55 -3.52
CA ILE A 178 -0.18 2.07 -2.46
C ILE A 178 1.23 2.35 -3.00
N GLN A 179 1.78 1.43 -3.79
CA GLN A 179 3.08 1.62 -4.45
C GLN A 179 3.06 2.78 -5.43
N GLN A 180 2.04 2.83 -6.29
CA GLN A 180 1.91 3.89 -7.28
C GLN A 180 1.70 5.26 -6.60
N ALA A 181 0.94 5.35 -5.52
CA ALA A 181 0.77 6.58 -4.76
C ALA A 181 2.09 7.05 -4.15
N ALA A 182 2.88 6.14 -3.57
CA ALA A 182 4.22 6.48 -3.10
C ALA A 182 5.08 7.06 -4.24
N GLU A 183 5.11 6.41 -5.40
CA GLU A 183 5.86 6.89 -6.57
C GLU A 183 5.36 8.24 -7.08
N ARG A 184 4.03 8.44 -7.21
CA ARG A 184 3.42 9.72 -7.65
C ARG A 184 3.82 10.89 -6.76
N HIS A 185 4.02 10.63 -5.47
CA HIS A 185 4.31 11.66 -4.47
C HIS A 185 5.80 11.77 -4.14
N TYR A 186 6.66 10.89 -4.65
CA TYR A 186 8.10 10.99 -4.45
C TYR A 186 8.67 12.19 -5.23
N ASP A 187 9.30 13.14 -4.54
CA ASP A 187 9.91 14.30 -5.20
C ASP A 187 11.23 13.91 -5.87
N ARG A 188 11.18 13.77 -7.20
CA ARG A 188 12.34 13.49 -8.05
C ARG A 188 13.06 14.75 -8.57
N SER A 189 12.62 15.95 -8.15
CA SER A 189 13.32 17.18 -8.50
C SER A 189 14.63 17.31 -7.73
N ASP A 190 15.48 18.27 -8.12
CA ASP A 190 16.69 18.60 -7.38
C ASP A 190 16.39 19.26 -6.02
N ASP A 191 15.15 19.67 -5.74
CA ASP A 191 14.79 20.19 -4.42
C ASP A 191 14.73 19.08 -3.35
N CYS A 192 14.36 17.85 -3.73
CA CYS A 192 14.18 16.69 -2.83
C CYS A 192 13.33 17.03 -1.58
N SER A 193 12.25 17.77 -1.77
CA SER A 193 11.45 18.35 -0.70
C SER A 193 10.58 17.35 0.06
N PHE A 194 10.30 16.18 -0.53
CA PHE A 194 9.47 15.15 0.09
C PHE A 194 9.86 13.75 -0.39
N THR A 195 10.07 12.84 0.56
CA THR A 195 10.38 11.42 0.27
C THR A 195 9.23 10.51 0.69
N THR A 196 8.81 9.61 -0.18
CA THR A 196 7.86 8.55 0.16
C THR A 196 8.59 7.22 0.28
N PHE A 197 8.01 6.30 1.05
CA PHE A 197 8.43 4.92 1.06
C PHE A 197 7.23 4.02 0.79
N VAL A 198 7.47 2.94 0.04
CA VAL A 198 6.53 1.83 -0.02
C VAL A 198 6.60 1.08 1.30
N GLY A 199 5.45 0.82 1.92
CA GLY A 199 5.38 0.07 3.15
C GLY A 199 3.98 -0.47 3.45
N TYR A 200 3.90 -1.36 4.43
CA TYR A 200 2.65 -1.87 4.99
C TYR A 200 2.86 -2.17 6.46
N GLU A 201 1.77 -2.33 7.21
CA GLU A 201 1.84 -2.79 8.59
C GLU A 201 1.55 -4.29 8.68
N TYR A 202 2.43 -5.02 9.36
CA TYR A 202 2.16 -6.36 9.87
C TYR A 202 1.61 -6.25 11.30
N THR A 203 0.36 -6.66 11.51
CA THR A 203 -0.26 -6.66 12.84
C THR A 203 -0.38 -8.07 13.38
N GLN A 204 0.01 -8.25 14.64
CA GLN A 204 -0.11 -9.49 15.36
C GLN A 204 -1.01 -9.29 16.58
N GLY A 205 -2.24 -9.78 16.45
CA GLY A 205 -3.30 -9.63 17.43
C GLY A 205 -3.37 -10.73 18.50
N GLN A 206 -2.59 -11.81 18.37
CA GLN A 206 -2.78 -13.05 19.14
C GLN A 206 -2.75 -12.83 20.65
N GLU A 207 -3.61 -13.56 21.37
CA GLU A 207 -3.77 -13.48 22.83
C GLU A 207 -4.05 -12.05 23.33
N MET A 208 -4.86 -11.30 22.57
CA MET A 208 -5.19 -9.88 22.86
C MET A 208 -3.96 -8.95 22.85
N ALA A 209 -2.85 -9.39 22.27
CA ALA A 209 -1.72 -8.51 22.00
C ALA A 209 -2.13 -7.52 20.90
N ASN A 210 -1.62 -6.29 20.97
CA ASN A 210 -1.83 -5.30 19.92
C ASN A 210 -0.46 -4.88 19.39
N LEU A 211 0.23 -5.83 18.74
CA LEU A 211 1.58 -5.62 18.23
C LEU A 211 1.53 -5.24 16.75
N HIS A 212 2.17 -4.12 16.44
CA HIS A 212 2.18 -3.52 15.11
C HIS A 212 3.63 -3.35 14.64
N ARG A 213 3.94 -3.78 13.42
CA ARG A 213 5.27 -3.68 12.83
C ARG A 213 5.17 -3.13 11.42
N ASN A 214 5.69 -1.92 11.21
CA ASN A 214 5.74 -1.33 9.88
C ASN A 214 6.93 -1.88 9.11
N VAL A 215 6.64 -2.46 7.94
CA VAL A 215 7.62 -2.98 7.00
C VAL A 215 7.84 -1.91 5.93
N ILE A 216 9.02 -1.30 5.93
CA ILE A 216 9.39 -0.22 5.01
C ILE A 216 10.40 -0.75 4.00
N PHE A 217 10.08 -0.63 2.71
CA PHE A 217 10.95 -1.06 1.63
C PHE A 217 11.95 0.03 1.25
N LYS A 218 13.15 -0.40 0.86
CA LYS A 218 14.21 0.50 0.40
C LYS A 218 13.90 1.13 -0.97
N GLY A 219 13.05 0.49 -1.78
CA GLY A 219 12.71 0.91 -3.13
C GLY A 219 11.55 0.08 -3.69
N GLU A 220 11.45 0.01 -5.02
CA GLU A 220 10.34 -0.61 -5.75
C GLU A 220 10.34 -2.16 -5.75
N ASP A 221 11.47 -2.79 -5.42
CA ASP A 221 11.55 -4.25 -5.29
C ASP A 221 10.85 -4.71 -4.00
N VAL A 222 9.55 -4.95 -4.09
CA VAL A 222 8.69 -5.34 -2.98
C VAL A 222 8.12 -6.76 -3.13
N THR A 223 7.49 -7.26 -2.07
CA THR A 223 6.76 -8.54 -2.14
C THR A 223 5.51 -8.40 -3.03
N ARG A 224 5.13 -9.50 -3.70
CA ARG A 224 3.92 -9.54 -4.55
C ARG A 224 2.66 -9.07 -3.81
N LEU A 225 2.53 -9.46 -2.54
CA LEU A 225 1.52 -9.00 -1.59
C LEU A 225 2.22 -8.71 -0.25
N PRO A 226 1.65 -7.84 0.59
CA PRO A 226 2.04 -7.74 1.99
C PRO A 226 1.99 -9.11 2.67
N ILE A 227 3.04 -9.45 3.43
CA ILE A 227 3.01 -10.65 4.26
C ILE A 227 2.11 -10.33 5.46
N SER A 228 1.21 -11.24 5.81
CA SER A 228 0.23 -11.04 6.87
C SER A 228 0.17 -12.24 7.82
N VAL A 229 -0.64 -12.12 8.87
CA VAL A 229 -0.91 -13.22 9.81
C VAL A 229 -1.55 -14.45 9.13
N PHE A 230 -2.14 -14.28 7.94
CA PHE A 230 -2.68 -15.40 7.15
C PHE A 230 -1.59 -16.21 6.43
N ASP A 231 -0.36 -15.70 6.37
CA ASP A 231 0.73 -16.30 5.59
C ASP A 231 1.81 -16.95 6.48
N THR A 232 1.80 -16.67 7.78
CA THR A 232 2.93 -16.96 8.67
C THR A 232 2.68 -18.11 9.65
N ASP A 233 1.45 -18.66 9.73
CA ASP A 233 1.02 -19.76 10.64
C ASP A 233 1.42 -19.59 12.13
N SER A 234 2.05 -18.48 12.51
CA SER A 234 2.75 -18.26 13.77
C SER A 234 3.10 -16.77 13.95
N SER A 235 2.87 -16.28 15.16
CA SER A 235 3.41 -15.03 15.71
C SER A 235 4.92 -14.86 15.44
N VAL A 236 5.34 -13.68 14.98
CA VAL A 236 6.76 -13.25 15.00
C VAL A 236 7.15 -12.63 16.34
#